data_AF-A0A536NB31-F1
#
_entry.id   AF-A0A536NB31-F1
#
_cell.length_a   1.000
_cell.length_b   1.000
_cell.length_c   1.000
_cell.angle_alpha   90.00
_cell.angle_beta   90.00
_cell.angle_gamma   90.00
#
_symmetry.space_group_name_H-M   'P 1'
#
loop_
_entity.id
_entity.type
_entity.pdbx_description
1 polymer ?
#
loop_
_entity_poly.entity_id
_entity_poly.type
_entity_poly.pdbx_seq_one_letter_code
_entity_poly.pdbx_strand_id
1 'polypeptide(L)'
;MAHRCGIDELRSGRRRQPSLAAVVTRLDGRFSAALFPYVAGRTGIFGEEFGRRDRLELCELWAKLHNATTVVRDVAPQRSFDVPGRADLDDAMRDVDSQWNGGPYSERAREWLAANRDLVTTSLERYDRLAGEVANREFVITHGEPHGGNLIRTEDGLCLIDWDTVALAPPERDLWMLDDGTDAGLQVYTETTGHAIDRSALDFYRLAWLVTDVAAFTTALRRPHTDDGNTAHAWRALGITGESLSSML
;
A
#
# COMPACT_ATOMS: atom_id res chain seq x y z
N MET A 1 -1.15 -22.17 -47.66
CA MET A 1 -0.58 -20.81 -47.63
C MET A 1 -0.01 -20.60 -46.24
N ALA A 2 1.32 -20.68 -46.13
CA ALA A 2 2.06 -20.48 -44.90
C ALA A 2 2.31 -18.99 -44.71
N HIS A 3 2.02 -18.45 -43.53
CA HIS A 3 2.62 -17.20 -43.07
C HIS A 3 3.46 -17.51 -41.83
N ARG A 4 4.77 -17.61 -42.07
CA ARG A 4 5.82 -17.54 -41.05
C ARG A 4 5.79 -16.13 -40.46
N CYS A 5 5.70 -16.01 -39.14
CA CYS A 5 6.11 -14.78 -38.45
C CYS A 5 7.51 -15.04 -37.90
N GLY A 6 8.51 -14.42 -38.53
CA GLY A 6 9.92 -14.57 -38.17
C GLY A 6 10.23 -13.79 -36.90
N ILE A 7 10.75 -14.48 -35.90
CA ILE A 7 11.52 -13.89 -34.81
C ILE A 7 12.97 -14.15 -35.19
N ASP A 8 13.57 -13.20 -35.90
CA ASP A 8 15.01 -13.26 -36.20
C ASP A 8 15.82 -12.83 -34.98
N GLU A 9 16.78 -13.69 -34.64
CA GLU A 9 17.86 -13.48 -33.69
C GLU A 9 18.59 -12.15 -33.92
N LEU A 10 18.71 -11.34 -32.86
CA LEU A 10 19.79 -10.37 -32.73
C LEU A 10 20.77 -10.87 -31.67
N ARG A 11 21.77 -11.64 -32.14
CA ARG A 11 23.04 -11.85 -31.44
C ARG A 11 23.91 -10.61 -31.62
N SER A 12 24.15 -9.85 -30.56
CA SER A 12 25.43 -9.15 -30.37
C SER A 12 25.68 -8.95 -28.87
N GLY A 13 26.90 -9.30 -28.44
CA GLY A 13 27.27 -9.46 -27.04
C GLY A 13 27.27 -8.16 -26.24
N ARG A 14 26.34 -8.07 -25.30
CA ARG A 14 26.43 -7.51 -23.94
C ARG A 14 25.19 -8.04 -23.22
N ARG A 15 25.33 -8.66 -22.05
CA ARG A 15 24.17 -9.06 -21.22
C ARG A 15 23.35 -7.79 -20.92
N ARG A 16 22.29 -7.56 -21.71
CA ARG A 16 21.26 -6.58 -21.36
C ARG A 16 20.47 -7.21 -20.22
N GLN A 17 20.37 -6.51 -19.09
CA GLN A 17 19.25 -6.72 -18.17
C GLN A 17 17.97 -6.76 -19.02
N PRO A 18 17.07 -7.74 -18.84
CA PRO A 18 15.79 -7.71 -19.52
C PRO A 18 15.10 -6.42 -19.07
N SER A 19 14.91 -5.49 -20.01
CA SER A 19 14.03 -4.36 -19.78
C SER A 19 12.66 -4.94 -19.44
N LEU A 20 12.13 -4.64 -18.25
CA LEU A 20 10.77 -4.94 -17.82
C LEU A 20 9.79 -4.11 -18.65
N ALA A 21 9.73 -4.35 -19.96
CA ALA A 21 8.79 -3.69 -20.85
C ALA A 21 7.48 -4.48 -20.81
N ALA A 22 6.45 -3.89 -20.21
CA ALA A 22 5.10 -4.42 -20.28
C ALA A 22 4.54 -4.14 -21.68
N VAL A 23 3.94 -5.15 -22.32
CA VAL A 23 3.10 -4.92 -23.49
C VAL A 23 1.68 -4.72 -22.98
N VAL A 24 1.19 -3.48 -23.05
CA VAL A 24 -0.19 -3.14 -22.69
C VAL A 24 -1.02 -3.06 -23.97
N THR A 25 -2.16 -3.77 -24.00
CA THR A 25 -3.12 -3.72 -25.11
C THR A 25 -4.54 -3.59 -24.58
N ARG A 26 -5.37 -2.82 -25.29
CA ARG A 26 -6.80 -2.74 -24.99
C ARG A 26 -7.52 -3.89 -25.70
N LEU A 27 -8.22 -4.72 -24.95
CA LEU A 27 -8.97 -5.85 -25.50
C LEU A 27 -10.33 -5.39 -26.03
N ASP A 28 -11.03 -4.54 -25.27
CA ASP A 28 -12.30 -3.91 -25.66
C ASP A 28 -12.56 -2.60 -24.87
N GLY A 29 -13.80 -2.10 -24.89
CA GLY A 29 -14.19 -0.90 -24.15
C GLY A 29 -14.08 -1.01 -22.62
N ARG A 30 -14.00 -2.22 -22.06
CA ARG A 30 -14.01 -2.51 -20.62
C ARG A 30 -12.69 -3.07 -20.10
N PHE A 31 -11.93 -3.77 -20.94
CA PHE A 31 -10.76 -4.53 -20.52
C PHE A 31 -9.48 -4.10 -21.22
N SER A 32 -8.41 -4.05 -20.44
CA SER A 32 -7.03 -3.92 -20.89
C SER A 32 -6.23 -5.11 -20.35
N ALA A 33 -5.20 -5.53 -21.09
CA ALA A 33 -4.28 -6.57 -20.69
C ALA A 33 -2.85 -6.04 -20.71
N ALA A 34 -2.06 -6.42 -19.71
CA ALA A 34 -0.63 -6.18 -19.65
C ALA A 34 0.11 -7.51 -19.53
N LEU A 35 1.13 -7.72 -20.36
CA LEU A 35 1.98 -8.91 -20.31
C LEU A 35 3.36 -8.54 -19.78
N PHE A 36 3.77 -9.26 -18.74
CA PHE A 36 5.07 -9.12 -18.09
C PHE A 36 5.88 -10.42 -18.22
N PRO A 37 7.21 -10.35 -18.25
CA PRO A 37 8.04 -11.53 -18.06
C PRO A 37 7.70 -12.23 -16.74
N TYR A 38 7.63 -13.55 -16.75
CA TYR A 38 7.45 -14.32 -15.53
C TYR A 38 8.68 -14.17 -14.62
N VAL A 39 8.46 -13.72 -13.38
CA VAL A 39 9.50 -13.57 -12.37
C VAL A 39 9.53 -14.84 -11.52
N ALA A 40 10.55 -15.67 -11.72
CA ALA A 40 10.77 -16.85 -10.89
C ALA A 40 11.33 -16.45 -9.51
N GLY A 41 10.71 -16.94 -8.45
CA GLY A 41 11.15 -16.65 -7.09
C GLY A 41 10.14 -17.09 -6.03
N ARG A 42 10.46 -16.80 -4.78
CA ARG A 42 9.57 -17.01 -3.64
C ARG A 42 8.81 -15.72 -3.34
N THR A 43 7.49 -15.76 -3.39
CA THR A 43 6.63 -14.65 -2.98
C THR A 43 6.75 -14.44 -1.47
N GLY A 44 6.85 -13.18 -1.04
CA GLY A 44 6.68 -12.82 0.36
C GLY A 44 5.23 -13.00 0.81
N ILE A 45 5.01 -12.82 2.11
CA ILE A 45 3.70 -12.98 2.73
C ILE A 45 3.30 -11.67 3.40
N PHE A 46 2.02 -11.29 3.31
CA PHE A 46 1.50 -10.13 4.03
C PHE A 46 1.69 -10.30 5.55
N GLY A 47 2.24 -9.28 6.21
CA GLY A 47 2.53 -9.32 7.65
C GLY A 47 3.74 -10.18 8.02
N GLU A 48 4.58 -10.60 7.07
CA GLU A 48 5.83 -11.28 7.39
C GLU A 48 6.80 -10.36 8.14
N GLU A 49 7.43 -10.87 9.19
CA GLU A 49 8.50 -10.16 9.86
C GLU A 49 9.80 -10.30 9.06
N PHE A 50 10.38 -9.16 8.69
CA PHE A 50 11.67 -9.13 8.01
C PHE A 50 12.81 -9.28 9.02
N GLY A 51 13.66 -10.29 8.82
CA GLY A 51 14.90 -10.40 9.57
C GLY A 51 15.86 -9.24 9.27
N ARG A 52 16.88 -9.04 10.11
CA ARG A 52 17.84 -7.92 9.97
C ARG A 52 18.46 -7.82 8.57
N ARG A 53 18.79 -8.96 7.94
CA ARG A 53 19.37 -8.97 6.58
C ARG A 53 18.36 -8.52 5.53
N ASP A 54 17.11 -8.98 5.62
CA ASP A 54 16.04 -8.62 4.69
C ASP A 54 15.71 -7.12 4.80
N ARG A 55 15.71 -6.59 6.03
CA ARG A 55 15.51 -5.16 6.28
C ARG A 55 16.56 -4.29 5.61
N LEU A 56 17.83 -4.71 5.63
CA LEU A 56 18.91 -4.00 4.92
C LEU A 56 18.69 -4.02 3.40
N GLU A 57 18.36 -5.19 2.83
CA GLU A 57 18.09 -5.34 1.40
C GLU A 57 16.88 -4.48 0.96
N LEU A 58 15.86 -4.39 1.81
CA LEU A 58 14.69 -3.55 1.57
C LEU A 58 15.00 -2.06 1.66
N CYS A 59 15.79 -1.62 2.66
CA CYS A 59 16.25 -0.23 2.73
C CYS A 59 17.02 0.17 1.46
N GLU A 60 17.89 -0.70 0.94
CA GLU A 60 18.60 -0.46 -0.31
C GLU A 60 17.65 -0.43 -1.53
N LEU A 61 16.64 -1.30 -1.56
CA LEU A 61 15.64 -1.34 -2.62
C LEU A 61 14.81 -0.05 -2.66
N TRP A 62 14.31 0.40 -1.50
CA TRP A 62 13.57 1.66 -1.39
C TRP A 62 14.44 2.87 -1.70
N ALA A 63 15.69 2.89 -1.25
CA ALA A 63 16.63 3.95 -1.62
C ALA A 63 16.85 4.03 -3.14
N LYS A 64 16.98 2.88 -3.82
CA LYS A 64 17.08 2.83 -5.29
C LYS A 64 15.82 3.36 -5.97
N LEU A 65 14.63 2.95 -5.49
CA LEU A 65 13.36 3.46 -6.01
C LEU A 65 13.25 4.97 -5.82
N HIS A 66 13.43 5.47 -4.60
CA HIS A 66 13.26 6.87 -4.27
C HIS A 66 14.28 7.77 -4.99
N ASN A 67 15.52 7.31 -5.18
CA ASN A 67 16.52 8.04 -5.99
C ASN A 67 16.18 8.11 -7.49
N ALA A 68 15.29 7.25 -7.99
CA ALA A 68 14.80 7.30 -9.36
C ALA A 68 13.72 8.37 -9.59
N THR A 69 13.34 9.15 -8.57
CA THR A 69 12.31 10.20 -8.65
C THR A 69 12.51 11.12 -9.85
N THR A 70 13.73 11.56 -10.12
CA THR A 70 14.03 12.49 -11.23
C THR A 70 13.71 11.93 -12.61
N VAL A 71 13.66 10.59 -12.76
CA VAL A 71 13.33 9.91 -14.02
C VAL A 71 11.82 9.98 -14.31
N VAL A 72 10.99 9.99 -13.28
CA VAL A 72 9.53 9.85 -13.40
C VAL A 72 8.74 11.03 -12.86
N ARG A 73 9.40 12.05 -12.31
CA ARG A 73 8.77 13.20 -11.64
C ARG A 73 7.64 13.85 -12.47
N ASP A 74 7.84 13.95 -13.78
CA ASP A 74 6.90 14.65 -14.66
C ASP A 74 5.69 13.78 -15.10
N VAL A 75 5.73 12.48 -14.83
CA VAL A 75 4.68 11.52 -15.23
C VAL A 75 4.05 10.79 -14.04
N ALA A 76 4.73 10.73 -12.91
CA ALA A 76 4.26 10.05 -11.72
C ALA A 76 3.08 10.83 -11.11
N PRO A 77 1.99 10.15 -10.76
CA PRO A 77 0.85 10.81 -10.13
C PRO A 77 1.23 11.28 -8.72
N GLN A 78 0.61 12.36 -8.27
CA GLN A 78 0.61 12.74 -6.86
C GLN A 78 -0.78 12.41 -6.29
N ARG A 79 -0.83 11.64 -5.21
CA ARG A 79 -2.10 11.32 -4.55
C ARG A 79 -2.41 12.36 -3.47
N SER A 80 -3.70 12.63 -3.29
CA SER A 80 -4.15 13.44 -2.15
C SER A 80 -3.98 12.66 -0.85
N PHE A 81 -3.96 13.40 0.27
CA PHE A 81 -4.03 12.83 1.61
C PHE A 81 -5.48 12.69 2.07
N ASP A 82 -6.41 12.43 1.15
CA ASP A 82 -7.79 12.14 1.52
C ASP A 82 -7.90 10.67 1.91
N VAL A 83 -8.67 10.38 2.96
CA VAL A 83 -8.99 8.99 3.32
C VAL A 83 -9.97 8.42 2.28
N PRO A 84 -9.59 7.37 1.51
CA PRO A 84 -10.53 6.71 0.62
C PRO A 84 -11.74 6.16 1.39
N GLY A 85 -12.94 6.49 0.94
CA GLY A 85 -14.17 6.08 1.63
C GLY A 85 -14.52 6.88 2.89
N ARG A 86 -13.85 8.02 3.15
CA ARG A 86 -14.16 8.88 4.32
C ARG A 86 -15.63 9.26 4.40
N ALA A 87 -16.23 9.67 3.28
CA ALA A 87 -17.64 10.07 3.25
C ALA A 87 -18.57 8.92 3.67
N ASP A 88 -18.32 7.71 3.16
CA ASP A 88 -19.09 6.51 3.51
C ASP A 88 -18.94 6.15 5.00
N LEU A 89 -17.74 6.32 5.56
CA LEU A 89 -17.46 6.13 7.00
C LEU A 89 -18.15 7.19 7.86
N ASP A 90 -18.07 8.46 7.48
CA ASP A 90 -18.74 9.56 8.19
C ASP A 90 -20.27 9.36 8.18
N ASP A 91 -20.83 8.94 7.05
CA ASP A 91 -22.25 8.59 6.95
C ASP A 91 -22.61 7.36 7.79
N ALA A 92 -21.72 6.38 7.90
CA ALA A 92 -21.91 5.23 8.78
C ALA A 92 -21.91 5.65 10.26
N MET A 93 -21.03 6.57 10.66
CA MET A 93 -20.99 7.10 12.03
C MET A 93 -22.21 7.97 12.38
N ARG A 94 -22.81 8.67 11.40
CA ARG A 94 -24.06 9.44 11.58
C ARG A 94 -25.29 8.53 11.72
N ASP A 95 -25.29 7.40 11.04
CA ASP A 95 -26.39 6.44 10.98
C ASP A 95 -26.15 5.21 11.88
N VAL A 96 -25.26 5.35 12.87
CA VAL A 96 -24.86 4.22 13.73
C VAL A 96 -25.97 3.79 14.69
N ASP A 97 -26.96 4.66 14.95
CA ASP A 97 -28.13 4.34 15.79
C ASP A 97 -29.22 3.55 15.04
N SER A 98 -29.12 3.44 13.71
CA SER A 98 -30.05 2.67 12.88
C SER A 98 -29.51 1.27 12.60
N GLN A 99 -30.37 0.26 12.61
CA GLN A 99 -29.99 -1.11 12.28
C GLN A 99 -29.41 -1.22 10.86
N TRP A 100 -28.30 -1.95 10.70
CA TRP A 100 -27.72 -2.22 9.39
C TRP A 100 -28.13 -3.60 8.87
N ASN A 101 -28.68 -3.64 7.65
CA ASN A 101 -29.28 -4.84 7.05
C ASN A 101 -28.62 -5.26 5.73
N GLY A 102 -27.36 -4.87 5.49
CA GLY A 102 -26.62 -5.18 4.26
C GLY A 102 -26.24 -6.66 4.12
N GLY A 103 -26.09 -7.39 5.22
CA GLY A 103 -25.70 -8.80 5.18
C GLY A 103 -25.43 -9.36 6.58
N PRO A 104 -24.94 -10.61 6.66
CA PRO A 104 -24.77 -11.35 7.91
C PRO A 104 -23.82 -10.69 8.92
N TYR A 105 -22.91 -9.81 8.47
CA TYR A 105 -21.97 -9.09 9.33
C TYR A 105 -22.38 -7.64 9.61
N SER A 106 -23.42 -7.12 8.96
CA SER A 106 -23.75 -5.69 9.00
C SER A 106 -24.03 -5.18 10.41
N GLU A 107 -24.91 -5.85 11.16
CA GLU A 107 -25.28 -5.37 12.49
C GLU A 107 -24.11 -5.46 13.47
N ARG A 108 -23.27 -6.49 13.35
CA ARG A 108 -22.04 -6.63 14.16
C ARG A 108 -21.02 -5.54 13.85
N ALA A 109 -20.88 -5.17 12.57
CA ALA A 109 -20.04 -4.06 12.15
C ALA A 109 -20.57 -2.71 12.69
N ARG A 110 -21.90 -2.51 12.69
CA ARG A 110 -22.53 -1.34 13.30
C ARG A 110 -22.26 -1.29 14.81
N GLU A 111 -22.49 -2.38 15.53
CA GLU A 111 -22.24 -2.47 16.97
C GLU A 111 -20.78 -2.18 17.30
N TRP A 112 -19.84 -2.72 16.50
CA TRP A 112 -18.42 -2.40 16.64
C TRP A 112 -18.14 -0.91 16.42
N LEU A 113 -18.70 -0.30 15.37
CA LEU A 113 -18.49 1.12 15.07
C LEU A 113 -19.10 2.01 16.17
N ALA A 114 -20.27 1.65 16.70
CA ALA A 114 -20.91 2.35 17.82
C ALA A 114 -20.02 2.32 19.07
N ALA A 115 -19.48 1.15 19.40
CA ALA A 115 -18.60 0.97 20.56
C ALA A 115 -17.25 1.68 20.42
N ASN A 116 -16.76 1.87 19.18
CA ASN A 116 -15.47 2.48 18.87
C ASN A 116 -15.58 3.88 18.28
N ARG A 117 -16.74 4.54 18.41
CA ARG A 117 -17.02 5.84 17.77
C ARG A 117 -15.99 6.91 18.13
N ASP A 118 -15.65 7.02 19.41
CA ASP A 118 -14.69 8.01 19.91
C ASP A 118 -13.26 7.68 19.46
N LEU A 119 -12.90 6.39 19.43
CA LEU A 119 -11.63 5.91 18.89
C LEU A 119 -11.48 6.33 17.42
N VAL A 120 -12.46 5.98 16.58
CA VAL A 120 -12.45 6.31 15.15
C VAL A 120 -12.42 7.82 14.93
N THR A 121 -13.23 8.58 15.67
CA THR A 121 -13.26 10.06 15.58
C THR A 121 -11.89 10.65 15.91
N THR A 122 -11.28 10.24 17.03
CA THR A 122 -9.96 10.73 17.46
C THR A 122 -8.86 10.34 16.47
N SER A 123 -8.93 9.12 15.91
CA SER A 123 -8.00 8.67 14.87
C SER A 123 -8.11 9.51 13.60
N LEU A 124 -9.33 9.88 13.17
CA LEU A 124 -9.55 10.74 12.01
C LEU A 124 -9.04 12.17 12.25
N GLU A 125 -9.28 12.74 13.44
CA GLU A 125 -8.74 14.05 13.81
C GLU A 125 -7.21 14.06 13.84
N ARG A 126 -6.59 13.00 14.38
CA ARG A 126 -5.14 12.83 14.35
C ARG A 126 -4.62 12.68 12.93
N TYR A 127 -5.32 11.95 12.07
CA TYR A 127 -4.99 11.81 10.65
C TYR A 127 -4.99 13.18 9.97
N ASP A 128 -6.06 13.96 10.13
CA ASP A 128 -6.21 15.27 9.47
C ASP A 128 -5.10 16.25 9.91
N ARG A 129 -4.73 16.23 11.20
CA ARG A 129 -3.60 17.02 11.72
C ARG A 129 -2.27 16.60 11.08
N LEU A 130 -1.96 15.30 11.11
CA LEU A 130 -0.70 14.78 10.58
C LEU A 130 -0.59 14.97 9.06
N ALA A 131 -1.69 14.86 8.31
CA ALA A 131 -1.74 15.13 6.88
C ALA A 131 -1.24 16.55 6.56
N GLY A 132 -1.63 17.56 7.36
CA GLY A 132 -1.15 18.93 7.21
C GLY A 132 0.36 19.11 7.45
N GLU A 133 0.93 18.32 8.38
CA GLU A 133 2.37 18.33 8.68
C GLU A 133 3.20 17.64 7.57
N VAL A 134 2.65 16.58 6.98
CA VAL A 134 3.27 15.76 5.94
C VAL A 134 3.19 16.39 4.55
N ALA A 135 2.16 17.21 4.28
CA ALA A 135 1.94 17.82 2.97
C ALA A 135 3.06 18.76 2.49
N ASN A 136 3.85 19.32 3.42
CA ASN A 136 4.94 20.25 3.10
C ASN A 136 6.32 19.55 2.98
N ARG A 137 6.37 18.22 3.02
CA ARG A 137 7.61 17.45 2.96
C ARG A 137 8.10 17.25 1.53
N GLU A 138 9.33 16.80 1.40
CA GLU A 138 9.88 16.45 0.10
C GLU A 138 9.22 15.18 -0.43
N PHE A 139 8.82 15.20 -1.70
CA PHE A 139 8.17 14.06 -2.34
C PHE A 139 9.16 13.34 -3.24
N VAL A 140 9.21 12.02 -3.08
CA VAL A 140 9.92 11.07 -3.93
C VAL A 140 8.92 10.13 -4.58
N ILE A 141 9.35 9.42 -5.61
CA ILE A 141 8.56 8.30 -6.13
C ILE A 141 8.49 7.21 -5.06
N THR A 142 7.28 6.77 -4.74
CA THR A 142 6.99 5.71 -3.76
C THR A 142 6.14 4.62 -4.41
N HIS A 143 6.27 3.40 -3.93
CA HIS A 143 5.47 2.25 -4.30
C HIS A 143 4.06 2.37 -3.73
N GLY A 144 3.95 2.57 -2.42
CA GLY A 144 2.69 2.84 -1.72
C GLY A 144 2.17 1.72 -0.84
N GLU A 145 2.57 0.49 -1.12
CA GLU A 145 2.21 -0.71 -0.36
C GLU A 145 3.46 -1.55 -0.10
N PRO A 146 4.30 -1.18 0.89
CA PRO A 146 5.63 -1.77 1.10
C PRO A 146 5.61 -3.13 1.81
N HIS A 147 4.49 -3.86 1.77
CA HIS A 147 4.33 -5.11 2.51
C HIS A 147 4.95 -6.32 1.79
N GLY A 148 5.28 -7.37 2.56
CA GLY A 148 5.88 -8.61 2.05
C GLY A 148 5.14 -9.27 0.89
N GLY A 149 3.81 -9.16 0.85
CA GLY A 149 3.00 -9.68 -0.27
C GLY A 149 3.35 -9.09 -1.65
N ASN A 150 3.98 -7.92 -1.69
CA ASN A 150 4.39 -7.23 -2.92
C ASN A 150 5.88 -7.45 -3.26
N LEU A 151 6.51 -8.44 -2.63
CA LEU A 151 7.90 -8.82 -2.86
C LEU A 151 8.00 -10.22 -3.46
N ILE A 152 8.89 -10.36 -4.44
CA ILE A 152 9.36 -11.65 -4.91
C ILE A 152 10.86 -11.74 -4.67
N ARG A 153 11.29 -12.73 -3.89
CA ARG A 153 12.70 -13.06 -3.70
C ARG A 153 13.17 -13.95 -4.85
N THR A 154 13.99 -13.39 -5.73
CA THR A 154 14.61 -14.06 -6.87
C THR A 154 16.05 -14.48 -6.54
N GLU A 155 16.73 -15.17 -7.46
CA GLU A 155 18.16 -15.45 -7.36
C GLU A 155 19.03 -14.18 -7.41
N ASP A 156 18.54 -13.12 -8.06
CA ASP A 156 19.22 -11.85 -8.25
C ASP A 156 18.88 -10.79 -7.18
N GLY A 157 17.99 -11.13 -6.23
CA GLY A 157 17.53 -10.24 -5.15
C GLY A 157 16.02 -10.03 -5.12
N LEU A 158 15.58 -9.03 -4.35
CA LEU A 158 14.17 -8.65 -4.21
C LEU A 158 13.64 -7.91 -5.44
N CYS A 159 12.42 -8.27 -5.85
CA CYS A 159 11.65 -7.61 -6.90
C CYS A 159 10.31 -7.10 -6.35
N LEU A 160 9.95 -5.86 -6.69
CA LEU A 160 8.66 -5.25 -6.36
C LEU A 160 7.62 -5.57 -7.45
N ILE A 161 6.43 -5.91 -7.02
CA ILE A 161 5.24 -6.12 -7.85
C ILE A 161 4.10 -5.24 -7.32
N ASP A 162 3.02 -5.13 -8.10
CA ASP A 162 1.85 -4.30 -7.77
C ASP A 162 2.15 -2.79 -7.76
N TRP A 163 2.40 -2.26 -8.95
CA TRP A 163 2.73 -0.84 -9.16
C TRP A 163 1.49 0.06 -9.31
N ASP A 164 0.28 -0.43 -8.97
CA ASP A 164 -0.97 0.34 -9.15
C ASP A 164 -1.10 1.50 -8.15
N THR A 165 -0.39 1.44 -7.02
CA THR A 165 -0.44 2.45 -5.96
C THR A 165 0.69 3.48 -6.00
N VAL A 166 1.53 3.42 -7.03
CA VAL A 166 2.67 4.31 -7.22
C VAL A 166 2.23 5.77 -7.21
N ALA A 167 2.97 6.59 -6.47
CA ALA A 167 2.78 8.02 -6.47
C ALA A 167 4.01 8.77 -5.95
N LEU A 168 4.09 10.06 -6.26
CA LEU A 168 4.92 11.00 -5.53
C LEU A 168 4.34 11.20 -4.13
N ALA A 169 5.15 10.93 -3.11
CA ALA A 169 4.80 11.07 -1.70
C ALA A 169 6.09 11.20 -0.86
N PRO A 170 5.98 11.62 0.41
CA PRO A 170 7.10 11.51 1.35
C PRO A 170 7.59 10.07 1.48
N PRO A 171 8.92 9.84 1.58
CA PRO A 171 9.53 8.51 1.54
C PRO A 171 9.00 7.58 2.65
N GLU A 172 8.54 8.14 3.77
CA GLU A 172 7.96 7.41 4.88
C GLU A 172 6.77 6.52 4.49
N ARG A 173 6.12 6.79 3.35
CA ARG A 173 5.05 5.96 2.78
C ARG A 173 5.49 4.51 2.55
N ASP A 174 6.75 4.30 2.17
CA ASP A 174 7.31 2.97 1.93
C ASP A 174 8.14 2.44 3.11
N LEU A 175 8.46 3.31 4.09
CA LEU A 175 9.40 2.97 5.18
C LEU A 175 8.71 2.61 6.49
N TRP A 176 7.45 3.00 6.70
CA TRP A 176 6.79 2.84 8.01
C TRP A 176 6.64 1.39 8.48
N MET A 177 6.47 0.42 7.56
CA MET A 177 6.45 -1.01 7.89
C MET A 177 7.84 -1.56 8.21
N LEU A 178 8.89 -0.88 7.73
CA LEU A 178 10.28 -1.19 8.06
C LEU A 178 10.74 -0.48 9.31
N ASP A 179 10.02 0.47 9.89
CA ASP A 179 10.47 1.11 11.11
C ASP A 179 10.27 0.19 12.32
N ASP A 180 11.36 -0.12 13.04
CA ASP A 180 11.35 -0.90 14.30
C ASP A 180 11.31 -0.01 15.55
N GLY A 181 11.12 1.30 15.37
CA GLY A 181 11.12 2.28 16.45
C GLY A 181 12.51 2.66 16.94
N THR A 182 13.58 2.13 16.35
CA THR A 182 14.96 2.51 16.64
C THR A 182 15.51 3.44 15.56
N ASP A 183 16.50 4.26 15.90
CA ASP A 183 17.20 5.09 14.90
C ASP A 183 18.06 4.26 13.94
N ALA A 184 18.49 3.07 14.38
CA ALA A 184 19.29 2.16 13.56
C ALA A 184 18.47 1.47 12.46
N GLY A 185 17.15 1.31 12.64
CA GLY A 185 16.29 0.56 11.73
C GLY A 185 16.26 1.11 10.30
N LEU A 186 16.34 2.44 10.16
CA LEU A 186 16.30 3.14 8.86
C LEU A 186 17.60 3.90 8.55
N GLN A 187 18.65 3.73 9.36
CA GLN A 187 19.92 4.45 9.20
C GLN A 187 20.53 4.27 7.81
N VAL A 188 20.52 3.03 7.28
CA VAL A 188 21.06 2.73 5.95
C VAL A 188 20.32 3.49 4.85
N TYR A 189 19.00 3.64 4.97
CA TYR A 189 18.22 4.43 4.02
C TYR A 189 18.66 5.91 4.07
N THR A 190 18.75 6.49 5.27
CA THR A 190 19.17 7.88 5.48
C THR A 190 20.59 8.13 4.94
N GLU A 191 21.54 7.24 5.21
CA GLU A 191 22.92 7.36 4.74
C GLU A 191 23.03 7.24 3.21
N THR A 192 22.18 6.41 2.59
CA THR A 192 22.20 6.17 1.14
C THR A 192 21.54 7.31 0.35
N THR A 193 20.49 7.91 0.89
CA THR A 193 19.66 8.90 0.19
C THR A 193 19.94 10.34 0.61
N GLY A 194 20.43 10.54 1.84
CA GLY A 194 20.50 11.85 2.48
C GLY A 194 19.15 12.34 3.02
N HIS A 195 18.06 11.59 2.86
CA HIS A 195 16.74 11.96 3.38
C HIS A 195 16.67 11.68 4.87
N ALA A 196 16.45 12.74 5.66
CA ALA A 196 16.15 12.62 7.07
C ALA A 196 14.73 12.07 7.26
N ILE A 197 14.61 10.99 8.03
CA ILE A 197 13.33 10.36 8.36
C ILE A 197 12.55 11.24 9.34
N ASP A 198 11.30 11.55 9.01
CA ASP A 198 10.38 12.22 9.92
C ASP A 198 9.48 11.21 10.64
N ARG A 199 9.58 11.17 11.97
CA ARG A 199 8.78 10.25 12.80
C ARG A 199 7.28 10.52 12.71
N SER A 200 6.87 11.78 12.56
CA SER A 200 5.45 12.14 12.41
C SER A 200 4.91 11.70 11.06
N ALA A 201 5.74 11.69 10.01
CA ALA A 201 5.38 11.13 8.71
C ALA A 201 5.28 9.59 8.73
N LEU A 202 6.15 8.89 9.45
CA LEU A 202 5.99 7.44 9.68
C LEU A 202 4.67 7.14 10.41
N ASP A 203 4.37 7.89 11.47
CA ASP A 203 3.12 7.74 12.23
C ASP A 203 1.89 8.08 11.40
N PHE A 204 2.00 9.08 10.53
CA PHE A 204 0.96 9.40 9.56
C PHE A 204 0.63 8.21 8.68
N TYR A 205 1.62 7.56 8.07
CA TYR A 205 1.35 6.44 7.15
C TYR A 205 0.87 5.17 7.85
N ARG A 206 1.34 4.92 9.08
CA ARG A 206 0.74 3.88 9.94
C ARG A 206 -0.74 4.14 10.19
N LEU A 207 -1.07 5.36 10.60
CA LEU A 207 -2.45 5.75 10.88
C LEU A 207 -3.31 5.75 9.61
N ALA A 208 -2.75 6.21 8.49
CA ALA A 208 -3.40 6.24 7.19
C ALA A 208 -3.84 4.84 6.74
N TRP A 209 -2.97 3.85 6.93
CA TRP A 209 -3.28 2.45 6.64
C TRP A 209 -4.51 1.99 7.45
N LEU A 210 -4.45 2.14 8.77
CA LEU A 210 -5.51 1.67 9.67
C LEU A 210 -6.84 2.39 9.45
N VAL A 211 -6.81 3.71 9.28
CA VAL A 211 -8.02 4.51 9.03
C VAL A 211 -8.65 4.14 7.68
N THR A 212 -7.84 3.91 6.65
CA THR A 212 -8.33 3.47 5.34
C THR A 212 -8.96 2.07 5.44
N ASP A 213 -8.36 1.16 6.20
CA ASP A 213 -8.93 -0.16 6.48
C ASP A 213 -10.29 -0.06 7.20
N VAL A 214 -10.41 0.77 8.24
CA VAL A 214 -11.70 0.99 8.92
C VAL A 214 -12.75 1.50 7.93
N ALA A 215 -12.41 2.49 7.10
CA ALA A 215 -13.34 3.03 6.10
C ALA A 215 -13.75 1.98 5.08
N ALA A 216 -12.79 1.22 4.53
CA ALA A 216 -13.03 0.18 3.54
C ALA A 216 -13.88 -0.97 4.09
N PHE A 217 -13.53 -1.51 5.25
CA PHE A 217 -14.26 -2.62 5.87
C PHE A 217 -15.65 -2.19 6.35
N THR A 218 -15.79 -1.00 6.95
CA THR A 218 -17.11 -0.45 7.31
C THR A 218 -18.01 -0.34 6.08
N THR A 219 -17.48 0.19 4.98
CA THR A 219 -18.22 0.32 3.72
C THR A 219 -18.64 -1.03 3.17
N ALA A 220 -17.71 -2.00 3.12
CA ALA A 220 -17.97 -3.35 2.62
C ALA A 220 -19.04 -4.07 3.46
N LEU A 221 -18.97 -3.95 4.79
CA LEU A 221 -19.88 -4.64 5.72
C LEU A 221 -21.22 -3.91 5.88
N ARG A 222 -21.33 -2.63 5.51
CA ARG A 222 -22.60 -1.89 5.49
C ARG A 222 -23.39 -2.13 4.20
N ARG A 223 -22.71 -2.30 3.06
CA ARG A 223 -23.34 -2.56 1.75
C ARG A 223 -23.91 -3.99 1.65
N PRO A 224 -24.82 -4.25 0.69
CA PRO A 224 -25.29 -5.60 0.40
C PRO A 224 -24.13 -6.59 0.19
N HIS A 225 -24.08 -7.65 0.99
CA HIS A 225 -23.05 -8.68 0.89
C HIS A 225 -23.55 -10.05 1.35
N THR A 226 -22.86 -11.10 0.88
CA THR A 226 -23.05 -12.48 1.33
C THR A 226 -21.96 -12.89 2.30
N ASP A 227 -22.15 -14.02 2.99
CA ASP A 227 -21.07 -14.65 3.75
C ASP A 227 -20.11 -15.35 2.76
N ASP A 228 -18.96 -14.73 2.52
CA ASP A 228 -17.89 -15.26 1.67
C ASP A 228 -16.52 -15.00 2.32
N GLY A 229 -15.46 -15.49 1.68
CA GLY A 229 -14.10 -15.34 2.21
C GLY A 229 -13.67 -13.89 2.40
N ASN A 230 -14.14 -12.96 1.54
CA ASN A 230 -13.76 -11.56 1.58
C ASN A 230 -14.51 -10.82 2.70
N THR A 231 -15.81 -11.03 2.84
CA THR A 231 -16.61 -10.37 3.89
C THR A 231 -16.28 -10.93 5.28
N ALA A 232 -16.01 -12.24 5.37
CA ALA A 232 -15.51 -12.84 6.61
C ALA A 232 -14.11 -12.31 6.97
N HIS A 233 -13.24 -12.07 5.97
CA HIS A 233 -11.94 -11.43 6.20
C HIS A 233 -12.12 -9.98 6.65
N ALA A 234 -12.93 -9.18 5.96
CA ALA A 234 -13.20 -7.78 6.32
C ALA A 234 -13.72 -7.65 7.75
N TRP A 235 -14.62 -8.54 8.19
CA TRP A 235 -15.11 -8.55 9.57
C TRP A 235 -14.00 -8.82 10.59
N ARG A 236 -13.12 -9.81 10.34
CA ARG A 236 -11.99 -10.09 11.24
C ARG A 236 -10.97 -8.95 11.24
N ALA A 237 -10.65 -8.44 10.05
CA ALA A 237 -9.68 -7.37 9.87
C ALA A 237 -10.14 -6.08 10.56
N LEU A 238 -11.43 -5.72 10.49
CA LEU A 238 -11.99 -4.57 11.21
C LEU A 238 -11.69 -4.63 12.72
N GLY A 239 -11.86 -5.80 13.34
CA GLY A 239 -11.53 -5.99 14.76
C GLY A 239 -10.04 -5.76 15.06
N ILE A 240 -9.16 -6.39 14.27
CA ILE A 240 -7.69 -6.28 14.41
C ILE A 240 -7.22 -4.83 14.19
N THR A 241 -7.77 -4.16 13.19
CA THR A 241 -7.50 -2.74 12.90
C THR A 241 -7.92 -1.86 14.07
N GLY A 242 -9.05 -2.16 14.72
CA GLY A 242 -9.49 -1.48 15.95
C GLY A 242 -8.51 -1.58 17.11
N GLU A 243 -8.04 -2.78 17.40
CA GLU A 243 -7.03 -3.02 18.45
C GLU A 243 -5.72 -2.28 18.15
N SER A 244 -5.33 -2.25 16.88
CA SER A 244 -4.15 -1.53 16.41
C SER A 244 -4.30 -0.01 16.55
N LEU A 245 -5.47 0.56 16.18
CA LEU A 245 -5.77 1.98 16.38
C LEU A 245 -5.73 2.36 17.86
N SER A 246 -6.32 1.53 18.73
CA SER A 246 -6.32 1.78 20.17
C SER A 246 -4.92 1.73 20.78
N SER A 247 -3.99 0.98 20.20
CA SER A 247 -2.61 0.90 20.68
C SER A 247 -1.75 2.10 20.25
N MET A 248 -2.21 2.86 19.24
CA MET A 248 -1.48 4.01 18.71
C MET A 248 -1.84 5.34 19.37
N LEU A 249 -3.05 5.49 19.93
CA LEU A 249 -3.53 6.71 20.59
C LEU A 249 -3.09 6.78 22.05
#